data_AF-A0AAD4KQT6-F1
#
_entry.id   AF-A0AAD4KQT6-F1
#
_cell.length_a   1.000
_cell.length_b   1.000
_cell.length_c   1.000
_cell.angle_alpha   90.00
_cell.angle_beta   90.00
_cell.angle_gamma   90.00
#
_symmetry.space_group_name_H-M   'P 1'
#
loop_
_entity.id
_entity.type
_entity.pdbx_description
1 polymer ?
#
loop_
_entity_poly.entity_id
_entity_poly.type
_entity_poly.pdbx_seq_one_letter_code
_entity_poly.pdbx_strand_id
1 'polypeptide(L)'
;MNNPRRNNRPDYNSTCAEALEQWLSTEHLWDKAINSPNEIAQDEKHAIMDWPPLEEMEENSRKYLGKSLQDLIHLASTDPVSLTYPECRFIHDDFHILGELESVKYSNDQAGRIIDEGERWKKWQKAREAVSSADEFKAVTNVQGTDLYRDKLKEWTEPRIKAEQRSRTHPPDWVQKIIDSDDKAWGYVIYRPFIQGEQSDETKQAWDACWERFNELQSGQPVPVFTIGAEEITGTKVFDFVDYSAEMAEVNCLRGDFRDRREKGNLKPGVLSNVFLVMSNECRDSYTTGEKFGWLWAIDPEWTLPNADEDGYDGRVAITWGQLFNKFYDFMSAQRFTLKEIWQDFHEVNRDLSEGPLAGWLFSRLPKKNWPDI
;
A
#
# COMPACT_ATOMS: atom_id res chain seq x y z
N MET A 1 32.37 19.11 -18.38
CA MET A 1 31.73 18.79 -17.09
C MET A 1 31.26 17.34 -17.16
N ASN A 2 32.04 16.43 -16.58
CA ASN A 2 31.76 14.98 -16.59
C ASN A 2 30.78 14.65 -15.46
N ASN A 3 29.69 13.98 -15.80
CA ASN A 3 28.64 13.57 -14.86
C ASN A 3 29.04 12.25 -14.18
N PRO A 4 29.31 12.19 -12.86
CA PRO A 4 29.89 11.00 -12.21
C PRO A 4 28.90 9.88 -11.85
N ARG A 5 27.62 9.98 -12.24
CA ARG A 5 26.55 9.10 -11.70
C ARG A 5 26.32 7.79 -12.47
N ARG A 6 27.36 7.10 -12.98
CA ARG A 6 27.17 5.85 -13.76
C ARG A 6 27.82 4.57 -13.24
N ASN A 7 28.52 4.57 -12.11
CA ASN A 7 29.35 3.41 -11.73
C ASN A 7 28.92 2.61 -10.48
N ASN A 8 27.73 2.82 -9.92
CA ASN A 8 27.21 1.96 -8.84
C ASN A 8 26.05 1.10 -9.35
N ARG A 9 26.29 0.26 -10.37
CA ARG A 9 25.49 -0.97 -10.48
C ARG A 9 26.12 -1.98 -9.52
N PRO A 10 25.38 -2.59 -8.59
CA PRO A 10 25.90 -3.71 -7.83
C PRO A 10 26.46 -4.75 -8.80
N ASP A 11 27.57 -5.37 -8.46
CA ASP A 11 28.27 -6.32 -9.32
C ASP A 11 27.45 -7.62 -9.40
N TYR A 12 26.39 -7.59 -10.25
CA TYR A 12 25.42 -8.67 -10.40
C TYR A 12 26.09 -10.02 -10.71
N ASN A 13 27.27 -9.99 -11.36
CA ASN A 13 28.02 -11.17 -11.73
C ASN A 13 28.63 -11.90 -10.52
N SER A 14 29.01 -11.20 -9.45
CA SER A 14 29.61 -11.82 -8.26
C SER A 14 28.58 -12.70 -7.52
N THR A 15 27.34 -12.23 -7.40
CA THR A 15 26.30 -12.93 -6.63
C THR A 15 25.75 -14.18 -7.33
N CYS A 16 25.81 -14.25 -8.66
CA CYS A 16 25.35 -15.43 -9.40
C CYS A 16 26.36 -16.59 -9.30
N ALA A 17 27.66 -16.26 -9.31
CA ALA A 17 28.72 -17.25 -9.17
C ALA A 17 28.71 -17.92 -7.78
N GLU A 18 28.55 -17.12 -6.72
CA GLU A 18 28.45 -17.63 -5.34
C GLU A 18 27.22 -18.54 -5.15
N ALA A 19 26.07 -18.17 -5.70
CA ALA A 19 24.85 -18.99 -5.64
C ALA A 19 25.00 -20.32 -6.40
N LEU A 20 25.72 -20.30 -7.53
CA LEU A 20 26.02 -21.52 -8.29
C LEU A 20 26.99 -22.43 -7.53
N GLU A 21 28.07 -21.88 -6.96
CA GLU A 21 29.03 -22.65 -6.15
C GLU A 21 28.36 -23.29 -4.93
N GLN A 22 27.48 -22.55 -4.25
CA GLN A 22 26.71 -23.08 -3.13
C GLN A 22 25.80 -24.22 -3.59
N TRP A 23 25.09 -24.08 -4.71
CA TRP A 23 24.25 -25.15 -5.26
C TRP A 23 25.07 -26.40 -5.60
N LEU A 24 26.21 -26.23 -6.28
CA LEU A 24 27.11 -27.33 -6.63
C LEU A 24 27.69 -28.05 -5.40
N SER A 25 27.91 -27.33 -4.29
CA SER A 25 28.38 -27.95 -3.05
C SER A 25 27.43 -29.01 -2.48
N THR A 26 26.15 -28.96 -2.86
CA THR A 26 25.11 -29.94 -2.43
C THR A 26 25.08 -31.21 -3.27
N GLU A 27 25.92 -31.35 -4.31
CA GLU A 27 25.89 -32.50 -5.23
C GLU A 27 26.02 -33.86 -4.52
N HIS A 28 26.79 -33.92 -3.43
CA HIS A 28 26.93 -35.13 -2.62
C HIS A 28 25.61 -35.58 -1.97
N LEU A 29 24.72 -34.64 -1.61
CA LEU A 29 23.37 -34.93 -1.11
C LEU A 29 22.49 -35.49 -2.23
N TRP A 30 22.68 -35.05 -3.47
CA TRP A 30 21.93 -35.57 -4.61
C TRP A 30 22.27 -37.05 -4.86
N ASP A 31 23.55 -37.41 -4.77
CA ASP A 31 23.99 -38.81 -4.85
C ASP A 31 23.42 -39.65 -3.70
N LYS A 32 23.42 -39.12 -2.48
CA LYS A 32 22.81 -39.78 -1.31
C LYS A 32 21.31 -40.01 -1.54
N ALA A 33 20.59 -38.99 -2.02
CA ALA A 33 19.15 -39.05 -2.27
C ALA A 33 18.78 -40.08 -3.34
N ILE A 34 19.57 -40.18 -4.41
CA ILE A 34 19.33 -41.15 -5.49
C ILE A 34 19.56 -42.59 -5.03
N ASN A 35 20.60 -42.84 -4.23
CA ASN A 35 20.98 -44.19 -3.82
C ASN A 35 20.24 -44.69 -2.57
N SER A 36 19.98 -43.79 -1.61
CA SER A 36 19.43 -44.09 -0.29
C SER A 36 18.39 -43.03 0.14
N PRO A 37 17.26 -42.86 -0.57
CA PRO A 37 16.30 -41.78 -0.30
C PRO A 37 15.72 -41.82 1.12
N ASN A 38 15.57 -43.00 1.71
CA ASN A 38 15.05 -43.17 3.08
C ASN A 38 16.05 -42.74 4.18
N GLU A 39 17.31 -42.49 3.84
CA GLU A 39 18.35 -42.02 4.77
C GLU A 39 18.52 -40.50 4.74
N ILE A 40 17.73 -39.80 3.92
CA ILE A 40 17.73 -38.34 3.81
C ILE A 40 16.95 -37.75 4.98
N ALA A 41 17.63 -36.91 5.76
CA ALA A 41 17.01 -36.15 6.83
C ALA A 41 16.16 -34.99 6.26
N GLN A 42 15.27 -34.43 7.09
CA GLN A 42 14.34 -33.39 6.63
C GLN A 42 15.07 -32.12 6.16
N ASP A 43 16.11 -31.69 6.88
CA ASP A 43 16.96 -30.55 6.52
C ASP A 43 17.75 -30.80 5.22
N GLU A 44 18.28 -32.01 5.05
CA GLU A 44 18.92 -32.43 3.79
C GLU A 44 17.93 -32.42 2.62
N LYS A 45 16.69 -32.90 2.83
CA LYS A 45 15.61 -32.82 1.82
C LYS A 45 15.37 -31.38 1.41
N HIS A 46 15.26 -30.45 2.37
CA HIS A 46 15.02 -29.03 2.08
C HIS A 46 16.19 -28.42 1.31
N ALA A 47 17.44 -28.75 1.67
CA ALA A 47 18.62 -28.33 0.91
C ALA A 47 18.64 -28.89 -0.52
N ILE A 48 18.23 -30.16 -0.71
CA ILE A 48 18.07 -30.76 -2.04
C ILE A 48 16.97 -30.06 -2.83
N MET A 49 15.85 -29.70 -2.21
CA MET A 49 14.72 -29.05 -2.87
C MET A 49 14.91 -27.55 -3.09
N ASP A 50 15.97 -26.95 -2.52
CA ASP A 50 16.18 -25.49 -2.46
C ASP A 50 15.02 -24.78 -1.72
N TRP A 51 14.42 -25.45 -0.73
CA TRP A 51 13.29 -24.95 0.07
C TRP A 51 13.77 -24.30 1.38
N PRO A 52 13.06 -23.28 1.91
CA PRO A 52 13.29 -22.78 3.26
C PRO A 52 13.10 -23.87 4.33
N PRO A 53 13.56 -23.67 5.58
CA PRO A 53 13.24 -24.58 6.68
C PRO A 53 11.74 -24.82 6.85
N LEU A 54 11.34 -26.02 7.30
CA LEU A 54 9.93 -26.41 7.41
C LEU A 54 9.10 -25.43 8.26
N GLU A 55 9.65 -25.01 9.40
CA GLU A 55 8.99 -24.04 10.29
C GLU A 55 8.70 -22.72 9.57
N GLU A 56 9.64 -22.26 8.73
CA GLU A 56 9.48 -21.04 7.94
C GLU A 56 8.43 -21.21 6.83
N MET A 57 8.42 -22.35 6.13
CA MET A 57 7.38 -22.64 5.12
C MET A 57 5.98 -22.67 5.74
N GLU A 58 5.84 -23.30 6.92
CA GLU A 58 4.57 -23.36 7.66
C GLU A 58 4.12 -21.99 8.16
N GLU A 59 5.04 -21.20 8.70
CA GLU A 59 4.78 -19.82 9.11
C GLU A 59 4.33 -18.97 7.92
N ASN A 60 5.08 -19.01 6.81
CA ASN A 60 4.78 -18.23 5.61
C ASN A 60 3.43 -18.62 5.00
N SER A 61 3.13 -19.91 4.87
CA SER A 61 1.83 -20.40 4.38
C SER A 61 0.69 -19.89 5.27
N ARG A 62 0.83 -19.98 6.59
CA ARG A 62 -0.20 -19.54 7.53
C ARG A 62 -0.38 -18.03 7.50
N LYS A 63 0.73 -17.29 7.55
CA LYS A 63 0.76 -15.82 7.66
C LYS A 63 0.17 -15.16 6.43
N TYR A 64 0.53 -15.63 5.24
CA TYR A 64 0.23 -14.91 4.01
C TYR A 64 -0.87 -15.59 3.16
N LEU A 65 -1.09 -16.91 3.28
CA LEU A 65 -2.17 -17.62 2.55
C LEU A 65 -3.36 -17.98 3.46
N GLY A 66 -3.19 -17.93 4.79
CA GLY A 66 -4.22 -18.37 5.73
C GLY A 66 -4.49 -19.88 5.68
N LYS A 67 -3.56 -20.69 5.14
CA LYS A 67 -3.68 -22.14 4.98
C LYS A 67 -2.51 -22.88 5.61
N SER A 68 -2.74 -24.12 6.04
CA SER A 68 -1.64 -25.01 6.42
C SER A 68 -0.84 -25.41 5.17
N LEU A 69 0.46 -25.64 5.34
CA LEU A 69 1.34 -26.08 4.25
C LEU A 69 0.86 -27.41 3.65
N GLN A 70 0.39 -28.33 4.49
CA GLN A 70 -0.12 -29.63 4.06
C GLN A 70 -1.40 -29.51 3.22
N ASP A 71 -2.36 -28.67 3.64
CA ASP A 71 -3.58 -28.44 2.87
C ASP A 71 -3.27 -27.80 1.51
N LEU A 72 -2.30 -26.88 1.47
CA LEU A 72 -1.85 -26.25 0.24
C LEU A 72 -1.23 -27.26 -0.73
N ILE A 73 -0.31 -28.12 -0.26
CA ILE A 73 0.29 -29.17 -1.07
C ILE A 73 -0.77 -30.14 -1.57
N HIS A 74 -1.69 -30.58 -0.71
CA HIS A 74 -2.77 -31.48 -1.09
C HIS A 74 -3.70 -30.86 -2.14
N LEU A 75 -4.07 -29.59 -1.97
CA LEU A 75 -4.90 -28.85 -2.92
C LEU A 75 -4.19 -28.74 -4.29
N ALA A 76 -2.92 -28.38 -4.29
CA ALA A 76 -2.12 -28.29 -5.50
C ALA A 76 -1.92 -29.66 -6.18
N SER A 77 -1.87 -30.76 -5.42
CA SER A 77 -1.74 -32.11 -5.98
C SER A 77 -3.06 -32.65 -6.54
N THR A 78 -4.20 -32.27 -5.97
CA THR A 78 -5.52 -32.85 -6.32
C THR A 78 -6.39 -31.97 -7.22
N ASP A 79 -6.40 -30.66 -7.00
CA ASP A 79 -7.18 -29.67 -7.76
C ASP A 79 -6.37 -28.37 -7.97
N PRO A 80 -5.31 -28.41 -8.80
CA PRO A 80 -4.43 -27.26 -9.00
C PRO A 80 -5.13 -26.05 -9.66
N VAL A 81 -6.25 -26.26 -10.37
CA VAL A 81 -7.00 -25.17 -11.03
C VAL A 81 -7.71 -24.27 -10.02
N SER A 82 -8.05 -24.81 -8.85
CA SER A 82 -8.66 -24.05 -7.75
C SER A 82 -7.71 -23.11 -7.02
N LEU A 83 -6.39 -23.26 -7.22
CA LEU A 83 -5.39 -22.39 -6.60
C LEU A 83 -5.58 -20.94 -7.04
N THR A 84 -5.37 -20.03 -6.10
CA THR A 84 -5.23 -18.60 -6.34
C THR A 84 -3.81 -18.29 -6.84
N TYR A 85 -3.61 -17.10 -7.44
CA TYR A 85 -2.27 -16.70 -7.87
C TYR A 85 -1.23 -16.68 -6.73
N PRO A 86 -1.49 -16.13 -5.53
CA PRO A 86 -0.52 -16.18 -4.43
C PRO A 86 -0.13 -17.61 -4.03
N GLU A 87 -1.10 -18.53 -3.99
CA GLU A 87 -0.85 -19.96 -3.70
C GLU A 87 0.02 -20.61 -4.79
N CYS A 88 -0.29 -20.37 -6.07
CA CYS A 88 0.55 -20.83 -7.17
C CYS A 88 1.96 -20.22 -7.10
N ARG A 89 2.07 -18.92 -6.84
CA ARG A 89 3.37 -18.24 -6.75
C ARG A 89 4.22 -18.80 -5.61
N PHE A 90 3.62 -19.06 -4.46
CA PHE A 90 4.36 -19.63 -3.33
C PHE A 90 4.98 -20.99 -3.68
N ILE A 91 4.23 -21.88 -4.35
CA ILE A 91 4.76 -23.18 -4.80
C ILE A 91 5.75 -23.01 -5.96
N HIS A 92 5.47 -22.10 -6.90
CA HIS A 92 6.34 -21.81 -8.05
C HIS A 92 7.71 -21.31 -7.61
N ASP A 93 7.74 -20.43 -6.62
CA ASP A 93 8.96 -19.86 -6.03
C ASP A 93 9.54 -20.79 -4.94
N ASP A 94 9.30 -22.11 -5.04
CA ASP A 94 9.87 -23.14 -4.17
C ASP A 94 9.67 -22.83 -2.65
N PHE A 95 8.51 -22.28 -2.30
CA PHE A 95 8.06 -21.88 -0.96
C PHE A 95 8.81 -20.70 -0.33
N HIS A 96 9.54 -19.93 -1.13
CA HIS A 96 10.15 -18.67 -0.69
C HIS A 96 9.15 -17.51 -0.73
N ILE A 97 9.32 -16.55 0.18
CA ILE A 97 8.62 -15.26 0.18
C ILE A 97 9.57 -14.24 -0.46
N LEU A 98 9.52 -14.15 -1.80
CA LEU A 98 10.39 -13.29 -2.60
C LEU A 98 9.64 -12.04 -3.08
N GLY A 99 10.32 -10.89 -3.09
CA GLY A 99 9.84 -9.71 -3.83
C GLY A 99 9.86 -9.93 -5.34
N GLU A 100 9.24 -9.04 -6.13
CA GLU A 100 9.17 -9.20 -7.60
C GLU A 100 10.55 -9.32 -8.26
N LEU A 101 11.50 -8.45 -7.89
CA LEU A 101 12.85 -8.47 -8.44
C LEU A 101 13.66 -9.71 -7.99
N GLU A 102 13.41 -10.18 -6.77
CA GLU A 102 14.06 -11.39 -6.22
C GLU A 102 13.53 -12.65 -6.89
N SER A 103 12.21 -12.75 -7.11
CA SER A 103 11.59 -13.86 -7.85
C SER A 103 12.09 -13.92 -9.29
N VAL A 104 12.24 -12.76 -9.96
CA VAL A 104 12.85 -12.69 -11.30
C VAL A 104 14.31 -13.15 -11.27
N LYS A 105 15.10 -12.70 -10.28
CA LYS A 105 16.48 -13.15 -10.12
C LYS A 105 16.54 -14.67 -9.89
N TYR A 106 15.77 -15.18 -8.94
CA TYR A 106 15.69 -16.59 -8.59
C TYR A 106 15.34 -17.46 -9.82
N SER A 107 14.33 -17.04 -10.59
CA SER A 107 13.94 -17.72 -11.84
C SER A 107 15.06 -17.71 -12.89
N ASN A 108 15.79 -16.59 -13.02
CA ASN A 108 16.92 -16.50 -13.95
C ASN A 108 18.10 -17.37 -13.50
N ASP A 109 18.37 -17.45 -12.19
CA ASP A 109 19.42 -18.30 -11.64
C ASP A 109 19.09 -19.78 -11.89
N GLN A 110 17.82 -20.20 -11.71
CA GLN A 110 17.37 -21.54 -12.10
C GLN A 110 17.51 -21.81 -13.61
N ALA A 111 17.13 -20.85 -14.46
CA ALA A 111 17.30 -20.96 -15.90
C ALA A 111 18.78 -21.08 -16.31
N GLY A 112 19.67 -20.33 -15.65
CA GLY A 112 21.11 -20.43 -15.83
C GLY A 112 21.64 -21.83 -15.51
N ARG A 113 21.23 -22.42 -14.38
CA ARG A 113 21.59 -23.81 -14.00
C ARG A 113 21.19 -24.82 -15.08
N ILE A 114 20.02 -24.66 -15.70
CA ILE A 114 19.55 -25.55 -16.79
C ILE A 114 20.47 -25.45 -18.01
N ILE A 115 20.85 -24.23 -18.40
CA ILE A 115 21.63 -23.98 -19.62
C ILE A 115 23.09 -24.39 -19.44
N ASP A 116 23.69 -23.99 -18.32
CA ASP A 116 25.14 -24.14 -18.11
C ASP A 116 25.51 -25.51 -17.53
N GLU A 117 24.62 -26.14 -16.77
CA GLU A 117 24.90 -27.33 -15.95
C GLU A 117 23.95 -28.51 -16.26
N GLY A 118 23.52 -28.65 -17.52
CA GLY A 118 22.41 -29.54 -17.91
C GLY A 118 22.46 -31.00 -17.40
N GLU A 119 23.62 -31.65 -17.30
CA GLU A 119 23.72 -33.00 -16.73
C GLU A 119 23.57 -33.00 -15.20
N ARG A 120 24.17 -32.01 -14.52
CA ARG A 120 23.99 -31.82 -13.07
C ARG A 120 22.55 -31.44 -12.73
N TRP A 121 21.92 -30.62 -13.57
CA TRP A 121 20.50 -30.31 -13.46
C TRP A 121 19.63 -31.57 -13.51
N LYS A 122 19.86 -32.47 -14.47
CA LYS A 122 19.13 -33.75 -14.55
C LYS A 122 19.36 -34.62 -13.32
N LYS A 123 20.58 -34.65 -12.78
CA LYS A 123 20.91 -35.36 -11.54
C LYS A 123 20.17 -34.77 -10.34
N TRP A 124 20.17 -33.44 -10.22
CA TRP A 124 19.43 -32.73 -9.19
C TRP A 124 17.93 -33.02 -9.25
N GLN A 125 17.32 -32.97 -10.44
CA GLN A 125 15.90 -33.31 -10.64
C GLN A 125 15.57 -34.74 -10.21
N LYS A 126 16.44 -35.72 -10.51
CA LYS A 126 16.27 -37.10 -10.02
C LYS A 126 16.35 -37.19 -8.49
N ALA A 127 17.25 -36.43 -7.87
CA ALA A 127 17.34 -36.36 -6.41
C ALA A 127 16.07 -35.75 -5.81
N ARG A 128 15.54 -34.66 -6.38
CA ARG A 128 14.27 -34.04 -5.96
C ARG A 128 13.10 -35.02 -6.02
N GLU A 129 12.97 -35.74 -7.13
CA GLU A 129 11.94 -36.77 -7.32
C GLU A 129 12.08 -37.90 -6.28
N ALA A 130 13.30 -38.34 -5.98
CA ALA A 130 13.56 -39.43 -5.04
C ALA A 130 13.19 -39.10 -3.58
N VAL A 131 13.27 -37.83 -3.17
CA VAL A 131 13.02 -37.39 -1.78
C VAL A 131 11.65 -36.73 -1.57
N SER A 132 10.93 -36.44 -2.66
CA SER A 132 9.59 -35.87 -2.58
C SER A 132 8.56 -36.95 -2.30
N SER A 133 7.57 -36.64 -1.47
CA SER A 133 6.35 -37.43 -1.44
C SER A 133 5.59 -37.31 -2.76
N ALA A 134 4.69 -38.25 -3.03
CA ALA A 134 3.88 -38.22 -4.26
C ALA A 134 3.04 -36.94 -4.39
N ASP A 135 2.52 -36.42 -3.27
CA ASP A 135 1.73 -35.19 -3.26
C ASP A 135 2.59 -33.95 -3.49
N GLU A 136 3.76 -33.85 -2.84
CA GLU A 136 4.70 -32.73 -3.05
C GLU A 136 5.18 -32.67 -4.51
N PHE A 137 5.62 -33.81 -5.06
CA PHE A 137 6.11 -33.87 -6.43
C PHE A 137 5.03 -33.47 -7.43
N LYS A 138 3.80 -33.98 -7.23
CA LYS A 138 2.65 -33.66 -8.08
C LYS A 138 2.22 -32.20 -7.94
N ALA A 139 2.21 -31.64 -6.73
CA ALA A 139 1.90 -30.24 -6.47
C ALA A 139 2.86 -29.31 -7.21
N VAL A 140 4.17 -29.53 -7.05
CA VAL A 140 5.22 -28.73 -7.72
C VAL A 140 5.10 -28.86 -9.23
N THR A 141 4.97 -30.08 -9.75
CA THR A 141 4.82 -30.32 -11.20
C THR A 141 3.58 -29.63 -11.78
N ASN A 142 2.44 -29.69 -11.09
CA ASN A 142 1.20 -29.07 -11.53
C ASN A 142 1.34 -27.53 -11.63
N VAL A 143 2.05 -26.91 -10.69
CA VAL A 143 2.24 -25.45 -10.65
C VAL A 143 3.33 -24.99 -11.64
N GLN A 144 4.43 -25.73 -11.74
CA GLN A 144 5.53 -25.42 -12.66
C GLN A 144 5.16 -25.69 -14.13
N GLY A 145 4.06 -26.41 -14.39
CA GLY A 145 3.47 -26.52 -15.72
C GLY A 145 3.17 -25.13 -16.29
N THR A 146 3.71 -24.84 -17.49
CA THR A 146 3.77 -23.48 -18.06
C THR A 146 2.44 -22.76 -18.23
N ASP A 147 1.33 -23.50 -18.30
CA ASP A 147 0.03 -22.92 -18.59
C ASP A 147 -0.69 -22.43 -17.33
N LEU A 148 -0.71 -23.23 -16.26
CA LEU A 148 -1.47 -22.88 -15.05
C LEU A 148 -0.95 -21.61 -14.37
N TYR A 149 0.35 -21.57 -14.03
CA TYR A 149 0.92 -20.41 -13.35
C TYR A 149 0.79 -19.14 -14.19
N ARG A 150 1.04 -19.24 -15.51
CA ARG A 150 0.92 -18.11 -16.44
C ARG A 150 -0.52 -17.61 -16.56
N ASP A 151 -1.50 -18.50 -16.61
CA ASP A 151 -2.91 -18.13 -16.67
C ASP A 151 -3.34 -17.43 -15.38
N LYS A 152 -2.94 -17.95 -14.21
CA LYS A 152 -3.18 -17.32 -12.91
C LYS A 152 -2.49 -15.95 -12.79
N LEU A 153 -1.25 -15.83 -13.25
CA LEU A 153 -0.53 -14.55 -13.30
C LEU A 153 -1.25 -13.55 -14.18
N LYS A 154 -1.74 -13.97 -15.35
CA LYS A 154 -2.49 -13.12 -16.27
C LYS A 154 -3.81 -12.65 -15.63
N GLU A 155 -4.60 -13.57 -15.07
CA GLU A 155 -5.85 -13.25 -14.37
C GLU A 155 -5.62 -12.26 -13.22
N TRP A 156 -4.53 -12.44 -12.47
CA TRP A 156 -4.15 -11.57 -11.37
C TRP A 156 -3.68 -10.18 -11.82
N THR A 157 -2.89 -10.11 -12.90
CA THR A 157 -2.29 -8.87 -13.37
C THR A 157 -3.18 -8.07 -14.32
N GLU A 158 -4.11 -8.71 -15.03
CA GLU A 158 -4.98 -8.07 -16.01
C GLU A 158 -5.83 -6.92 -15.42
N PRO A 159 -6.46 -7.07 -14.23
CA PRO A 159 -7.15 -5.96 -13.57
C PRO A 159 -6.22 -4.78 -13.28
N ARG A 160 -4.98 -5.04 -12.82
CA ARG A 160 -3.98 -4.00 -12.54
C ARG A 160 -3.57 -3.28 -13.82
N ILE A 161 -3.26 -4.03 -14.88
CA ILE A 161 -2.90 -3.47 -16.19
C ILE A 161 -4.05 -2.63 -16.76
N LYS A 162 -5.29 -3.12 -16.68
CA LYS A 162 -6.48 -2.37 -17.10
C LYS A 162 -6.67 -1.10 -16.27
N ALA A 163 -6.47 -1.17 -14.94
CA ALA A 163 -6.55 -0.01 -14.06
C ALA A 163 -5.46 1.03 -14.37
N GLU A 164 -4.23 0.59 -14.64
CA GLU A 164 -3.12 1.46 -15.06
C GLU A 164 -3.33 2.08 -16.44
N GLN A 165 -3.89 1.33 -17.39
CA GLN A 165 -4.25 1.86 -18.70
C GLN A 165 -5.39 2.88 -18.58
N ARG A 166 -6.39 2.59 -17.74
CA ARG A 166 -7.49 3.50 -17.44
C ARG A 166 -6.98 4.78 -16.78
N SER A 167 -6.09 4.70 -15.78
CA SER A 167 -5.57 5.89 -15.08
C SER A 167 -4.75 6.83 -15.98
N ARG A 168 -4.23 6.34 -17.10
CA ARG A 168 -3.54 7.14 -18.12
C ARG A 168 -4.47 7.85 -19.11
N THR A 169 -5.72 7.40 -19.22
CA THR A 169 -6.63 7.82 -20.30
C THR A 169 -7.95 8.40 -19.78
N HIS A 170 -8.31 8.13 -18.53
CA HIS A 170 -9.57 8.50 -17.93
C HIS A 170 -9.36 9.09 -16.53
N PRO A 171 -10.28 9.95 -16.06
CA PRO A 171 -10.29 10.38 -14.68
C PRO A 171 -10.36 9.19 -13.69
N PRO A 172 -9.74 9.28 -12.51
CA PRO A 172 -10.01 8.37 -11.41
C PRO A 172 -11.52 8.28 -11.12
N ASP A 173 -11.99 7.14 -10.60
CA ASP A 173 -13.42 6.91 -10.40
C ASP A 173 -14.10 8.00 -9.56
N TRP A 174 -13.43 8.49 -8.52
CA TRP A 174 -13.96 9.56 -7.67
C TRP A 174 -14.10 10.90 -8.43
N VAL A 175 -13.18 11.22 -9.34
CA VAL A 175 -13.25 12.43 -10.19
C VAL A 175 -14.36 12.26 -11.23
N GLN A 176 -14.41 11.10 -11.88
CA GLN A 176 -15.45 10.81 -12.87
C GLN A 176 -16.85 10.92 -12.24
N LYS A 177 -17.03 10.41 -11.01
CA LYS A 177 -18.28 10.52 -10.26
C LYS A 177 -18.70 11.97 -10.02
N ILE A 178 -17.75 12.89 -9.80
CA ILE A 178 -18.03 14.32 -9.65
C ILE A 178 -18.37 14.93 -11.01
N ILE A 179 -17.63 14.60 -12.07
CA ILE A 179 -17.89 15.09 -13.44
C ILE A 179 -19.30 14.70 -13.90
N ASP A 180 -19.73 13.49 -13.55
CA ASP A 180 -21.03 12.94 -13.92
C ASP A 180 -22.18 13.42 -13.03
N SER A 181 -21.93 14.14 -11.93
CA SER A 181 -22.98 14.70 -11.08
C SER A 181 -23.52 16.02 -11.63
N ASP A 182 -24.81 16.28 -11.41
CA ASP A 182 -25.51 17.45 -11.98
C ASP A 182 -24.89 18.79 -11.53
N ASP A 183 -24.49 18.88 -10.26
CA ASP A 183 -23.92 20.08 -9.64
C ASP A 183 -22.37 20.09 -9.66
N LYS A 184 -21.76 18.94 -9.94
CA LYS A 184 -20.34 18.65 -9.80
C LYS A 184 -19.76 19.09 -8.45
N ALA A 185 -20.59 19.27 -7.44
CA ALA A 185 -20.17 19.84 -6.18
C ALA A 185 -19.34 18.81 -5.41
N TRP A 186 -18.26 19.26 -4.75
CA TRP A 186 -17.43 18.38 -3.95
C TRP A 186 -16.61 19.15 -2.92
N GLY A 187 -16.48 18.66 -1.70
CA GLY A 187 -15.56 19.25 -0.73
C GLY A 187 -15.85 18.91 0.73
N TYR A 188 -15.67 19.89 1.61
CA TYR A 188 -15.60 19.67 3.06
C TYR A 188 -16.36 20.74 3.84
N VAL A 189 -16.85 20.37 5.03
CA VAL A 189 -17.14 21.33 6.10
C VAL A 189 -15.82 21.70 6.78
N ILE A 190 -15.58 22.99 6.96
CA ILE A 190 -14.40 23.51 7.66
C ILE A 190 -14.85 24.36 8.85
N TYR A 191 -14.60 23.85 10.05
CA TYR A 191 -14.79 24.61 11.28
C TYR A 191 -13.60 25.53 11.51
N ARG A 192 -13.88 26.79 11.85
CA ARG A 192 -12.88 27.80 12.20
C ARG A 192 -13.35 28.64 13.38
N PRO A 193 -12.42 29.16 14.21
CA PRO A 193 -12.81 29.99 15.33
C PRO A 193 -13.45 31.28 14.85
N PHE A 194 -14.49 31.72 15.56
CA PHE A 194 -15.11 33.02 15.32
C PHE A 194 -14.19 34.13 15.79
N ILE A 195 -13.73 34.95 14.85
CA ILE A 195 -12.79 36.06 15.11
C ILE A 195 -13.61 37.32 15.44
N GLN A 196 -13.81 37.61 16.72
CA GLN A 196 -14.44 38.86 17.17
C GLN A 196 -13.46 40.03 17.26
N GLY A 197 -14.02 41.25 17.32
CA GLY A 197 -13.29 42.51 17.44
C GLY A 197 -12.42 42.66 18.70
N GLU A 198 -12.62 41.86 19.74
CA GLU A 198 -11.85 41.91 21.01
C GLU A 198 -10.46 41.25 20.96
N GLN A 199 -10.09 40.60 19.84
CA GLN A 199 -8.74 40.07 19.67
C GLN A 199 -7.71 41.17 19.40
N SER A 200 -6.46 40.93 19.82
CA SER A 200 -5.33 41.82 19.50
C SER A 200 -5.18 41.97 17.99
N ASP A 201 -4.70 43.13 17.54
CA ASP A 201 -4.45 43.39 16.11
C ASP A 201 -3.50 42.36 15.50
N GLU A 202 -2.53 41.87 16.28
CA GLU A 202 -1.61 40.79 15.88
C GLU A 202 -2.36 39.48 15.57
N THR A 203 -3.36 39.11 16.38
CA THR A 203 -4.12 37.87 16.17
C THR A 203 -4.96 37.95 14.91
N LYS A 204 -5.58 39.11 14.65
CA LYS A 204 -6.35 39.37 13.42
C LYS A 204 -5.45 39.29 12.20
N GLN A 205 -4.30 39.97 12.23
CA GLN A 205 -3.31 39.92 11.14
C GLN A 205 -2.81 38.50 10.85
N ALA A 206 -2.58 37.68 11.88
CA ALA A 206 -2.16 36.29 11.69
C ALA A 206 -3.24 35.45 11.00
N TRP A 207 -4.52 35.65 11.35
CA TRP A 207 -5.63 34.98 10.69
C TRP A 207 -5.84 35.49 9.27
N ASP A 208 -5.75 36.79 9.03
CA ASP A 208 -5.83 37.38 7.69
C ASP A 208 -4.75 36.81 6.77
N ALA A 209 -3.50 36.73 7.24
CA ALA A 209 -2.39 36.11 6.50
C ALA A 209 -2.63 34.62 6.22
N CYS A 210 -3.17 33.87 7.19
CA CYS A 210 -3.56 32.48 6.97
C CYS A 210 -4.63 32.36 5.89
N TRP A 211 -5.63 33.24 5.88
CA TRP A 211 -6.71 33.22 4.89
C TRP A 211 -6.24 33.63 3.50
N GLU A 212 -5.38 34.64 3.39
CA GLU A 212 -4.73 35.00 2.14
C GLU A 212 -4.00 33.79 1.58
N ARG A 213 -3.20 33.09 2.41
CA ARG A 213 -2.48 31.90 1.98
C ARG A 213 -3.40 30.74 1.60
N PHE A 214 -4.46 30.50 2.35
CA PHE A 214 -5.47 29.49 2.03
C PHE A 214 -6.14 29.80 0.69
N ASN A 215 -6.53 31.05 0.45
CA ASN A 215 -7.17 31.50 -0.79
C ASN A 215 -6.22 31.44 -1.99
N GLU A 216 -4.93 31.75 -1.81
CA GLU A 216 -3.89 31.54 -2.83
C GLU A 216 -3.79 30.06 -3.23
N LEU A 217 -3.77 29.15 -2.24
CA LEU A 217 -3.73 27.72 -2.47
C LEU A 217 -5.01 27.18 -3.14
N GLN A 218 -6.16 27.80 -2.85
CA GLN A 218 -7.43 27.51 -3.50
C GLN A 218 -7.48 27.98 -4.95
N SER A 219 -6.95 29.18 -5.23
CA SER A 219 -7.01 29.84 -6.55
C SER A 219 -5.86 29.47 -7.48
N GLY A 220 -4.79 28.88 -6.96
CA GLY A 220 -3.58 28.53 -7.70
C GLY A 220 -3.75 27.34 -8.67
N GLN A 221 -3.04 26.24 -8.39
CA GLN A 221 -3.02 25.06 -9.27
C GLN A 221 -4.37 24.31 -9.20
N PRO A 222 -4.84 23.71 -10.31
CA PRO A 222 -5.98 22.79 -10.25
C PRO A 222 -5.63 21.66 -9.29
N VAL A 223 -6.47 21.48 -8.27
CA VAL A 223 -6.35 20.37 -7.33
C VAL A 223 -7.61 19.51 -7.47
N PRO A 224 -7.50 18.19 -7.71
CA PRO A 224 -6.29 17.34 -7.62
C PRO A 224 -5.21 17.62 -8.68
N VAL A 225 -3.95 17.79 -8.24
CA VAL A 225 -2.84 18.12 -9.15
C VAL A 225 -2.50 16.88 -9.99
N PHE A 226 -2.20 17.06 -11.28
CA PHE A 226 -1.82 15.99 -12.22
C PHE A 226 -2.87 14.88 -12.41
N THR A 227 -4.14 15.16 -12.10
CA THR A 227 -5.22 14.19 -12.26
C THR A 227 -6.04 14.51 -13.50
N ILE A 228 -6.25 13.53 -14.37
CA ILE A 228 -7.15 13.67 -15.54
C ILE A 228 -8.56 14.01 -15.01
N GLY A 229 -9.21 15.03 -15.57
CA GLY A 229 -10.51 15.49 -15.10
C GLY A 229 -10.46 16.58 -14.01
N ALA A 230 -9.27 16.99 -13.56
CA ALA A 230 -9.14 17.96 -12.48
C ALA A 230 -9.62 19.37 -12.86
N GLU A 231 -9.40 19.79 -14.11
CA GLU A 231 -9.80 21.11 -14.59
C GLU A 231 -11.32 21.27 -14.56
N GLU A 232 -12.03 20.19 -14.88
CA GLU A 232 -13.49 20.12 -14.96
C GLU A 232 -14.17 20.22 -13.60
N ILE A 233 -13.49 19.80 -12.53
CA ILE A 233 -14.03 19.81 -11.16
C ILE A 233 -13.44 20.93 -10.30
N THR A 234 -12.32 21.55 -10.69
CA THR A 234 -11.64 22.55 -9.85
C THR A 234 -12.57 23.71 -9.47
N GLY A 235 -13.38 24.18 -10.41
CA GLY A 235 -14.31 25.31 -10.20
C GLY A 235 -15.55 24.99 -9.36
N THR A 236 -15.81 23.72 -9.05
CA THR A 236 -17.03 23.27 -8.34
C THR A 236 -16.74 22.78 -6.93
N LYS A 237 -15.54 23.09 -6.42
CA LYS A 237 -15.11 22.79 -5.07
C LYS A 237 -15.90 23.61 -4.04
N VAL A 238 -16.37 22.94 -2.99
CA VAL A 238 -17.17 23.51 -1.90
C VAL A 238 -16.39 23.52 -0.59
N PHE A 239 -16.20 24.72 -0.05
CA PHE A 239 -15.75 24.92 1.32
C PHE A 239 -16.92 25.46 2.14
N ASP A 240 -17.50 24.59 2.98
CA ASP A 240 -18.58 25.01 3.87
C ASP A 240 -18.01 25.45 5.22
N PHE A 241 -17.69 26.74 5.32
CA PHE A 241 -17.11 27.30 6.54
C PHE A 241 -18.16 27.45 7.64
N VAL A 242 -17.81 26.96 8.83
CA VAL A 242 -18.62 27.09 10.04
C VAL A 242 -17.79 27.77 11.12
N ASP A 243 -18.24 28.95 11.53
CA ASP A 243 -17.63 29.68 12.63
C ASP A 243 -18.09 29.09 13.97
N TYR A 244 -17.15 28.83 14.89
CA TYR A 244 -17.46 28.35 16.24
C TYR A 244 -16.95 29.31 17.33
N SER A 245 -17.70 29.43 18.41
CA SER A 245 -17.30 30.23 19.59
C SER A 245 -16.30 29.45 20.45
N ALA A 246 -15.62 30.12 21.39
CA ALA A 246 -14.72 29.47 22.34
C ALA A 246 -15.40 28.35 23.15
N GLU A 247 -16.71 28.45 23.40
CA GLU A 247 -17.51 27.43 24.10
C GLU A 247 -17.68 26.16 23.26
N MET A 248 -17.62 26.27 21.94
CA MET A 248 -17.68 25.14 21.00
C MET A 248 -16.29 24.67 20.55
N ALA A 249 -15.20 25.24 21.09
CA ALA A 249 -13.84 24.91 20.66
C ALA A 249 -13.43 23.47 21.01
N GLU A 250 -14.14 22.81 21.94
CA GLU A 250 -13.93 21.39 22.20
C GLU A 250 -14.33 20.55 21.00
N VAL A 251 -13.43 19.69 20.52
CA VAL A 251 -13.64 18.85 19.34
C VAL A 251 -14.91 18.01 19.42
N ASN A 252 -15.32 17.59 20.62
CA ASN A 252 -16.55 16.81 20.82
C ASN A 252 -17.82 17.62 20.54
N CYS A 253 -17.83 18.93 20.86
CA CYS A 253 -18.92 19.82 20.48
C CYS A 253 -19.01 19.95 18.95
N LEU A 254 -17.86 20.07 18.27
CA LEU A 254 -17.81 20.14 16.80
C LEU A 254 -18.29 18.84 16.15
N ARG A 255 -17.88 17.67 16.69
CA ARG A 255 -18.40 16.36 16.26
C ARG A 255 -19.92 16.29 16.40
N GLY A 256 -20.46 16.76 17.53
CA GLY A 256 -21.90 16.85 17.78
C GLY A 256 -22.62 17.71 16.74
N ASP A 257 -22.17 18.94 16.54
CA ASP A 257 -22.76 19.86 15.56
C ASP A 257 -22.69 19.31 14.12
N PHE A 258 -21.58 18.68 13.74
CA PHE A 258 -21.43 18.08 12.41
C PHE A 258 -22.39 16.92 12.18
N ARG A 259 -22.51 15.99 13.16
CA ARG A 259 -23.48 14.89 13.10
C ARG A 259 -24.91 15.41 12.99
N ASP A 260 -25.25 16.41 13.79
CA ASP A 260 -26.55 17.08 13.75
C ASP A 260 -26.86 17.66 12.36
N ARG A 261 -25.90 18.34 11.73
CA ARG A 261 -26.05 18.89 10.36
C ARG A 261 -26.25 17.79 9.34
N ARG A 262 -25.46 16.72 9.42
CA ARG A 262 -25.54 15.56 8.54
C ARG A 262 -26.91 14.88 8.63
N GLU A 263 -27.37 14.60 9.85
CA GLU A 263 -28.64 13.91 10.11
C GLU A 263 -29.86 14.73 9.68
N LYS A 264 -29.77 16.06 9.81
CA LYS A 264 -30.81 17.00 9.34
C LYS A 264 -30.77 17.27 7.83
N GLY A 265 -29.79 16.71 7.10
CA GLY A 265 -29.61 16.97 5.67
C GLY A 265 -29.15 18.38 5.34
N ASN A 266 -28.49 19.07 6.29
CA ASN A 266 -28.05 20.46 6.17
C ASN A 266 -26.63 20.61 5.59
N LEU A 267 -26.01 19.52 5.14
CA LEU A 267 -24.73 19.59 4.42
C LEU A 267 -24.99 20.08 2.99
N LYS A 268 -24.11 20.95 2.48
CA LYS A 268 -24.14 21.34 1.08
C LYS A 268 -23.96 20.10 0.18
N PRO A 269 -24.58 20.07 -1.00
CA PRO A 269 -24.35 18.99 -1.97
C PRO A 269 -22.86 18.77 -2.24
N GLY A 270 -22.45 17.50 -2.35
CA GLY A 270 -21.06 17.12 -2.62
C GLY A 270 -20.08 17.17 -1.44
N VAL A 271 -20.48 17.77 -0.32
CA VAL A 271 -19.65 17.80 0.89
C VAL A 271 -19.61 16.42 1.55
N LEU A 272 -18.42 15.97 1.94
CA LEU A 272 -18.25 14.68 2.61
C LEU A 272 -18.96 14.65 3.96
N SER A 273 -19.66 13.54 4.22
CA SER A 273 -20.48 13.34 5.43
C SER A 273 -19.82 12.46 6.50
N ASN A 274 -18.65 11.90 6.19
CA ASN A 274 -17.88 11.00 7.06
C ASN A 274 -16.61 11.64 7.64
N VAL A 275 -16.33 12.90 7.29
CA VAL A 275 -15.18 13.66 7.81
C VAL A 275 -15.47 15.15 7.72
N PHE A 276 -14.98 15.91 8.69
CA PHE A 276 -14.92 17.36 8.61
C PHE A 276 -13.53 17.86 8.98
N LEU A 277 -13.24 19.11 8.65
CA LEU A 277 -11.95 19.73 8.93
C LEU A 277 -12.08 20.77 10.03
N VAL A 278 -11.03 20.93 10.82
CA VAL A 278 -10.89 22.00 11.81
C VAL A 278 -9.63 22.79 11.52
N MET A 279 -9.78 24.11 11.46
CA MET A 279 -8.69 25.06 11.36
C MET A 279 -8.46 25.70 12.71
N SER A 280 -7.58 25.10 13.52
CA SER A 280 -7.20 25.64 14.83
C SER A 280 -6.15 26.75 14.71
N ASN A 281 -5.79 27.39 15.83
CA ASN A 281 -4.67 28.34 15.86
C ASN A 281 -3.35 27.69 15.43
N GLU A 282 -3.13 26.41 15.74
CA GLU A 282 -1.95 25.64 15.33
C GLU A 282 -1.94 25.46 13.80
N CYS A 283 -3.10 25.16 13.22
CA CYS A 283 -3.26 25.11 11.78
C CYS A 283 -2.92 26.48 11.17
N ARG A 284 -3.47 27.58 11.70
CA ARG A 284 -3.16 28.95 11.24
C ARG A 284 -1.65 29.20 11.20
N ASP A 285 -0.97 28.87 12.29
CA ASP A 285 0.49 29.08 12.39
C ASP A 285 1.26 28.29 11.33
N SER A 286 0.78 27.10 10.96
CA SER A 286 1.38 26.32 9.86
C SER A 286 1.29 26.99 8.49
N TYR A 287 0.30 27.86 8.25
CA TYR A 287 0.17 28.60 6.99
C TYR A 287 1.06 29.84 6.97
N THR A 288 1.50 30.35 8.12
CA THR A 288 2.27 31.61 8.23
C THR A 288 3.78 31.40 8.39
N THR A 289 4.23 30.25 8.89
CA THR A 289 5.66 29.97 9.12
C THR A 289 6.49 29.73 7.86
N GLY A 290 5.87 29.68 6.67
CA GLY A 290 6.55 29.42 5.41
C GLY A 290 7.05 27.98 5.24
N GLU A 291 6.72 27.09 6.18
CA GLU A 291 6.84 25.65 5.97
C GLU A 291 5.97 25.27 4.78
N LYS A 292 6.51 24.43 3.89
CA LYS A 292 6.02 24.29 2.51
C LYS A 292 4.57 23.80 2.39
N PHE A 293 3.93 23.38 3.47
CA PHE A 293 2.61 22.73 3.45
C PHE A 293 1.78 23.07 4.70
N GLY A 294 0.97 24.12 4.64
CA GLY A 294 -0.07 24.36 5.65
C GLY A 294 -1.01 23.16 5.79
N TRP A 295 -1.49 22.91 7.01
CA TRP A 295 -2.27 21.72 7.35
C TRP A 295 -3.52 22.01 8.17
N LEU A 296 -4.43 21.03 8.18
CA LEU A 296 -5.73 21.06 8.86
C LEU A 296 -5.92 19.77 9.64
N TRP A 297 -6.71 19.82 10.70
CA TRP A 297 -7.16 18.61 11.36
C TRP A 297 -8.34 18.02 10.60
N ALA A 298 -8.18 16.83 10.02
CA ALA A 298 -9.32 15.99 9.66
C ALA A 298 -9.84 15.29 10.91
N ILE A 299 -11.15 15.35 11.15
CA ILE A 299 -11.80 14.84 12.35
C ILE A 299 -12.75 13.70 11.98
N ASP A 300 -12.62 12.59 12.70
CA ASP A 300 -13.60 11.51 12.67
C ASP A 300 -14.84 11.93 13.47
N PRO A 301 -16.01 12.11 12.81
CA PRO A 301 -17.24 12.48 13.50
C PRO A 301 -17.80 11.37 14.38
N GLU A 302 -17.41 10.11 14.16
CA GLU A 302 -17.89 8.95 14.92
C GLU A 302 -16.96 8.56 16.07
N TRP A 303 -15.82 9.24 16.24
CA TRP A 303 -14.93 8.98 17.36
C TRP A 303 -15.59 9.30 18.71
N THR A 304 -15.61 8.33 19.61
CA THR A 304 -16.33 8.40 20.90
C THR A 304 -15.41 8.41 22.13
N LEU A 305 -14.14 8.02 22.00
CA LEU A 305 -13.24 7.97 23.14
C LEU A 305 -12.85 9.40 23.58
N PRO A 306 -12.81 9.68 24.89
CA PRO A 306 -12.43 11.00 25.39
C PRO A 306 -10.95 11.31 25.15
N ASN A 307 -10.12 10.28 24.97
CA ASN A 307 -8.68 10.36 24.74
C ASN A 307 -8.28 9.48 23.56
N ALA A 308 -6.98 9.47 23.26
CA ALA A 308 -6.38 8.52 22.35
C ALA A 308 -6.66 7.06 22.77
N ASP A 309 -6.78 6.17 21.78
CA ASP A 309 -6.80 4.73 21.99
C ASP A 309 -5.42 4.15 22.33
N GLU A 310 -5.34 2.83 22.40
CA GLU A 310 -4.11 2.07 22.70
C GLU A 310 -2.99 2.31 21.69
N ASP A 311 -3.31 2.67 20.45
CA ASP A 311 -2.33 2.95 19.41
C ASP A 311 -1.87 4.41 19.45
N GLY A 312 -2.61 5.30 20.12
CA GLY A 312 -2.35 6.74 20.19
C GLY A 312 -3.25 7.57 19.26
N TYR A 313 -4.22 6.97 18.59
CA TYR A 313 -5.17 7.67 17.72
C TYR A 313 -6.30 8.30 18.55
N ASP A 314 -6.57 9.59 18.37
CA ASP A 314 -7.57 10.35 19.13
C ASP A 314 -8.76 10.87 18.30
N GLY A 315 -8.98 10.25 17.13
CA GLY A 315 -10.01 10.66 16.20
C GLY A 315 -9.62 11.85 15.32
N ARG A 316 -8.33 12.20 15.23
CA ARG A 316 -7.82 13.32 14.42
C ARG A 316 -6.60 12.94 13.59
N VAL A 317 -6.49 13.54 12.41
CA VAL A 317 -5.32 13.38 11.52
C VAL A 317 -4.94 14.72 10.94
N ALA A 318 -3.66 15.09 11.04
CA ALA A 318 -3.15 16.28 10.37
C ALA A 318 -3.02 16.00 8.86
N ILE A 319 -3.74 16.77 8.04
CA ILE A 319 -3.77 16.65 6.58
C ILE A 319 -3.30 17.97 5.97
N THR A 320 -2.30 17.92 5.10
CA THR A 320 -1.84 19.13 4.38
C THR A 320 -2.75 19.49 3.22
N TRP A 321 -2.69 20.74 2.75
CA TRP A 321 -3.49 21.20 1.60
C TRP A 321 -3.38 20.28 0.37
N GLY A 322 -2.15 19.89 0.02
CA GLY A 322 -1.88 19.02 -1.13
C GLY A 322 -2.44 17.61 -0.95
N GLN A 323 -2.60 17.14 0.28
CA GLN A 323 -3.16 15.82 0.58
C GLN A 323 -4.68 15.82 0.50
N LEU A 324 -5.29 16.90 1.02
CA LEU A 324 -6.72 17.04 1.23
C LEU A 324 -7.56 16.78 -0.04
N PHE A 325 -7.11 17.29 -1.19
CA PHE A 325 -7.87 17.26 -2.44
C PHE A 325 -7.35 16.25 -3.47
N ASN A 326 -6.39 15.40 -3.08
CA ASN A 326 -5.93 14.30 -3.90
C ASN A 326 -6.53 13.00 -3.35
N LYS A 327 -5.68 12.05 -2.97
CA LYS A 327 -6.11 10.73 -2.51
C LYS A 327 -6.87 10.77 -1.17
N PHE A 328 -6.75 11.80 -0.34
CA PHE A 328 -7.57 11.88 0.90
C PHE A 328 -9.05 11.99 0.56
N TYR A 329 -9.41 12.87 -0.38
CA TYR A 329 -10.77 12.97 -0.88
C TYR A 329 -11.23 11.65 -1.52
N ASP A 330 -10.39 11.00 -2.34
CA ASP A 330 -10.69 9.67 -2.91
C ASP A 330 -11.04 8.65 -1.81
N PHE A 331 -10.18 8.50 -0.80
CA PHE A 331 -10.36 7.53 0.28
C PHE A 331 -11.65 7.79 1.06
N MET A 332 -11.91 9.04 1.42
CA MET A 332 -13.07 9.41 2.20
C MET A 332 -14.36 9.37 1.37
N SER A 333 -14.35 9.84 0.12
CA SER A 333 -15.52 9.85 -0.77
C SER A 333 -15.95 8.45 -1.21
N ALA A 334 -15.00 7.54 -1.38
CA ALA A 334 -15.24 6.14 -1.69
C ALA A 334 -15.48 5.28 -0.43
N GLN A 335 -15.32 5.86 0.78
CA GLN A 335 -15.39 5.16 2.07
C GLN A 335 -14.52 3.88 2.09
N ARG A 336 -13.35 3.95 1.44
CA ARG A 336 -12.44 2.80 1.31
C ARG A 336 -11.67 2.52 2.59
N PHE A 337 -11.39 3.57 3.35
CA PHE A 337 -10.60 3.52 4.58
C PHE A 337 -11.23 4.42 5.62
N THR A 338 -11.11 4.01 6.87
CA THR A 338 -11.39 4.81 8.05
C THR A 338 -10.29 5.84 8.26
N LEU A 339 -10.60 6.90 9.02
CA LEU A 339 -9.60 7.91 9.35
C LEU A 339 -8.47 7.34 10.22
N LYS A 340 -8.75 6.31 11.05
CA LYS A 340 -7.74 5.56 11.82
C LYS A 340 -6.76 4.81 10.92
N GLU A 341 -7.24 4.13 9.87
CA GLU A 341 -6.35 3.43 8.92
C GLU A 341 -5.43 4.39 8.17
N ILE A 342 -5.95 5.56 7.78
CA ILE A 342 -5.14 6.63 7.16
C ILE A 342 -4.09 7.16 8.14
N TRP A 343 -4.47 7.36 9.41
CA TRP A 343 -3.54 7.78 10.45
C TRP A 343 -2.40 6.77 10.66
N GLN A 344 -2.74 5.48 10.78
CA GLN A 344 -1.77 4.40 10.95
C GLN A 344 -0.79 4.35 9.78
N ASP A 345 -1.30 4.45 8.54
CA ASP A 345 -0.47 4.48 7.34
C ASP A 345 0.53 5.63 7.37
N PHE A 346 0.11 6.85 7.75
CA PHE A 346 1.04 7.98 7.84
C PHE A 346 2.05 7.80 8.95
N HIS A 347 1.64 7.20 10.07
CA HIS A 347 2.56 6.97 11.18
C HIS A 347 3.63 5.94 10.84
N GLU A 348 3.28 4.88 10.11
CA GLU A 348 4.20 3.90 9.56
C GLU A 348 5.14 4.54 8.54
N VAL A 349 4.60 5.26 7.54
CA VAL A 349 5.40 5.92 6.50
C VAL A 349 6.36 6.96 7.08
N ASN A 350 5.90 7.79 8.01
CA ASN A 350 6.74 8.83 8.60
C ASN A 350 7.86 8.27 9.49
N ARG A 351 7.70 7.06 10.04
CA ARG A 351 8.77 6.37 10.79
C ARG A 351 9.95 6.01 9.89
N ASP A 352 9.67 5.70 8.63
CA ASP A 352 10.65 5.20 7.67
C ASP A 352 11.36 6.33 6.90
N LEU A 353 10.95 7.59 7.10
CA LEU A 353 11.53 8.76 6.45
C LEU A 353 12.58 9.44 7.36
N SER A 354 13.79 9.63 6.85
CA SER A 354 14.93 10.15 7.62
C SER A 354 14.93 11.66 7.87
N GLU A 355 14.03 12.43 7.24
CA GLU A 355 14.01 13.91 7.31
C GLU A 355 12.60 14.49 7.37
N GLY A 356 12.04 14.56 8.59
CA GLY A 356 10.80 15.31 8.90
C GLY A 356 9.53 14.80 8.19
N PRO A 357 8.35 15.36 8.52
CA PRO A 357 7.10 14.99 7.86
C PRO A 357 7.10 15.53 6.42
N LEU A 358 7.64 14.75 5.49
CA LEU A 358 7.31 14.93 4.07
C LEU A 358 5.79 14.73 3.90
N ALA A 359 5.23 15.26 2.82
CA ALA A 359 3.85 14.94 2.45
C ALA A 359 3.76 13.42 2.14
N GLY A 360 3.49 12.59 3.15
CA GLY A 360 3.60 11.11 3.14
C GLY A 360 2.79 10.38 2.08
N TRP A 361 2.03 11.09 1.26
CA TRP A 361 1.14 10.54 0.24
C TRP A 361 1.81 10.02 -1.03
N LEU A 362 3.05 10.44 -1.32
CA LEU A 362 3.86 9.74 -2.34
C LEU A 362 4.14 8.29 -1.93
N PHE A 363 4.04 7.96 -0.64
CA PHE A 363 4.46 6.69 -0.06
C PHE A 363 3.37 5.97 0.73
N SER A 364 2.10 6.43 0.65
CA SER A 364 0.99 5.75 1.31
C SER A 364 1.00 4.27 0.90
N ARG A 365 0.98 3.40 1.91
CA ARG A 365 0.96 1.94 1.76
C ARG A 365 -0.46 1.41 1.64
N LEU A 366 -1.48 2.29 1.60
CA LEU A 366 -2.87 1.92 1.39
C LEU A 366 -3.21 1.74 -0.10
N PRO A 367 -3.93 0.65 -0.48
CA PRO A 367 -4.30 -0.49 0.36
C PRO A 367 -3.09 -1.35 0.75
N LYS A 368 -3.05 -1.82 2.01
CA LYS A 368 -1.97 -2.69 2.52
C LYS A 368 -1.85 -3.93 1.63
N LYS A 369 -0.66 -4.17 1.07
CA LYS A 369 -0.38 -5.32 0.21
C LYS A 369 -0.18 -6.56 1.09
N ASN A 370 -0.86 -7.67 0.77
CA ASN A 370 -0.91 -8.87 1.61
C ASN A 370 0.02 -10.02 1.18
N TRP A 371 0.83 -9.87 0.13
CA TRP A 371 1.77 -10.91 -0.34
C TRP A 371 3.03 -10.24 -0.91
N PRO A 372 4.27 -10.74 -0.65
CA PRO A 372 5.52 -9.97 -0.78
C PRO A 372 5.62 -9.21 -2.10
N ASP A 373 5.36 -7.92 -1.93
CA ASP A 373 5.52 -6.75 -2.77
C ASP A 373 5.28 -6.87 -4.29
N ILE A 374 4.28 -6.09 -4.72
CA ILE A 374 4.36 -5.22 -5.89
C ILE A 374 5.00 -3.91 -5.42
#